data_AF-A0A357LAG6-F1
#
_entry.id   AF-A0A357LAG6-F1
#
_cell.length_a   1.000
_cell.length_b   1.000
_cell.length_c   1.000
_cell.angle_alpha   90.00
_cell.angle_beta   90.00
_cell.angle_gamma   90.00
#
_symmetry.space_group_name_H-M   'P 1'
#
loop_
_entity.id
_entity.type
_entity.pdbx_description
1 polymer ?
#
loop_
_entity_poly.entity_id
_entity_poly.type
_entity_poly.pdbx_seq_one_letter_code
_entity_poly.pdbx_strand_id
1 'polypeptide(L)' 'TWGLNFLTDHPTTEDGWWLLESRAENAAEGYSSQDMFVWSRKGEPVIAGRQSVAIFI' A
#
# COMPACT_ATOMS: atom_id res chain seq x y z
N THR A 1 5.40 -11.80 -2.59
CA THR A 1 3.95 -12.04 -2.38
C THR A 1 3.26 -10.76 -1.99
N TRP A 2 1.95 -10.63 -2.23
CA TRP A 2 1.15 -9.45 -1.93
C TRP A 2 0.00 -9.79 -0.98
N GLY A 3 -0.35 -8.85 -0.10
CA GLY A 3 -1.56 -8.88 0.73
C GLY A 3 -2.18 -7.49 0.80
N LEU A 4 -3.51 -7.43 0.78
CA LEU A 4 -4.30 -6.20 0.86
C LEU A 4 -5.44 -6.41 1.84
N ASN A 5 -5.62 -5.47 2.77
CA ASN A 5 -6.77 -5.38 3.65
C ASN A 5 -7.59 -4.16 3.24
N PHE A 6 -8.86 -4.38 2.88
CA PHE A 6 -9.83 -3.30 2.73
C PHE A 6 -10.30 -2.89 4.12
N LEU A 7 -10.20 -1.61 4.44
CA LEU A 7 -10.55 -1.07 5.76
C LEU A 7 -12.01 -0.58 5.82
N THR A 8 -12.71 -0.66 4.69
CA THR A 8 -14.12 -0.30 4.52
C THR A 8 -14.74 -1.15 3.41
N ASP A 9 -16.02 -1.49 3.55
CA ASP A 9 -16.80 -2.21 2.53
C ASP A 9 -17.23 -1.29 1.37
N HIS A 10 -17.12 0.02 1.55
CA HIS A 10 -17.55 1.04 0.58
C HIS A 10 -16.43 2.05 0.33
N PRO A 11 -15.36 1.67 -0.39
CA PRO A 11 -14.28 2.58 -0.73
C PRO A 11 -14.80 3.72 -1.62
N THR A 12 -14.72 4.95 -1.12
CA THR A 12 -15.12 6.15 -1.87
C THR A 12 -14.07 7.24 -1.74
N THR A 13 -14.02 8.12 -2.73
CA THR A 13 -13.18 9.32 -2.72
C THR A 13 -13.87 10.45 -3.48
N GLU A 14 -13.35 11.66 -3.33
CA GLU A 14 -13.83 12.86 -4.03
C GLU A 14 -13.02 13.10 -5.30
N ASP A 15 -13.72 13.44 -6.39
CA ASP A 15 -13.15 13.71 -7.72
C ASP A 15 -12.26 12.57 -8.28
N GLY A 16 -12.44 11.36 -7.77
CA GLY A 16 -11.75 10.14 -8.24
C GLY A 16 -10.28 10.01 -7.81
N TRP A 17 -9.74 10.97 -7.05
CA TRP A 17 -8.33 10.96 -6.65
C TRP A 17 -8.07 10.09 -5.42
N TRP A 18 -6.97 9.35 -5.46
CA TRP A 18 -6.48 8.51 -4.37
C TRP A 18 -4.99 8.79 -4.15
N LEU A 19 -4.56 8.81 -2.89
CA LEU A 19 -3.14 8.87 -2.55
C LEU A 19 -2.66 7.45 -2.23
N LEU A 20 -1.65 6.97 -2.96
CA LEU A 20 -0.89 5.77 -2.60
C LEU A 20 0.41 6.22 -1.93
N GLU A 21 0.56 5.89 -0.66
CA GLU A 21 1.84 5.96 0.05
C GLU A 21 2.46 4.56 0.07
N SER A 22 3.74 4.46 -0.31
CA SER A 22 4.51 3.22 -0.23
C SER A 22 5.84 3.47 0.45
N ARG A 23 6.20 2.60 1.39
CA ARG A 23 7.44 2.66 2.15
C ARG A 23 8.12 1.30 2.15
N ALA A 24 9.34 1.24 1.63
CA ALA A 24 10.21 0.08 1.85
C ALA A 24 10.68 0.07 3.30
N GLU A 25 10.41 -1.02 4.02
CA GLU A 25 10.80 -1.15 5.42
C GLU A 25 12.17 -1.82 5.56
N ASN A 26 12.44 -2.83 4.73
CA ASN A 26 13.71 -3.54 4.71
C ASN A 26 14.06 -4.00 3.30
N ALA A 27 15.35 -4.06 3.00
CA ALA A 27 15.87 -4.71 1.81
C ALA A 27 17.17 -5.46 2.18
N ALA A 28 17.14 -6.78 2.10
CA ALA A 28 18.25 -7.65 2.46
C ALA A 28 18.15 -8.99 1.73
N GLU A 29 19.29 -9.65 1.53
CA GLU A 29 19.37 -11.03 1.01
C GLU A 29 18.57 -11.28 -0.29
N GLY A 30 18.52 -10.28 -1.18
CA GLY A 30 17.81 -10.38 -2.45
C GLY A 30 16.30 -10.19 -2.34
N TYR A 31 15.78 -9.66 -1.23
CA TYR A 31 14.37 -9.32 -1.06
C TYR A 31 14.17 -7.94 -0.43
N SER A 32 13.00 -7.34 -0.64
CA SER A 32 12.53 -6.18 0.11
C SER A 32 11.08 -6.34 0.55
N SER A 33 10.77 -5.84 1.75
CA SER A 33 9.41 -5.69 2.26
C SER A 33 8.96 -4.24 2.15
N GLN A 34 7.71 -4.05 1.74
CA GLN A 34 7.07 -2.75 1.60
C GLN A 34 5.74 -2.73 2.35
N ASP A 35 5.47 -1.63 3.03
CA ASP A 35 4.13 -1.25 3.50
C ASP A 35 3.53 -0.20 2.59
N MET A 36 2.23 -0.27 2.40
CA MET A 36 1.48 0.64 1.55
C MET A 36 0.16 1.02 2.19
N PHE A 37 -0.25 2.25 1.98
CA PHE A 37 -1.60 2.72 2.30
C PHE A 37 -2.21 3.46 1.12
N VAL A 38 -3.49 3.18 0.86
CA VAL A 38 -4.31 3.97 -0.05
C VAL A 38 -5.24 4.84 0.77
N TRP A 39 -5.22 6.14 0.50
CA TRP A 39 -6.01 7.13 1.21
C TRP A 39 -6.99 7.82 0.27
N SER A 40 -8.21 8.06 0.75
CA SER A 40 -9.18 8.93 0.07
C SER A 40 -8.69 10.38 0.10
N ARG A 41 -9.27 11.24 -0.73
CA ARG A 41 -8.95 12.67 -0.75
C ARG A 41 -9.21 13.38 0.58
N LYS A 42 -10.07 12.82 1.43
CA LYS A 42 -10.33 13.33 2.78
C LYS A 42 -9.24 12.96 3.79
N GLY A 43 -8.23 12.20 3.38
CA GLY A 43 -7.18 11.69 4.27
C GLY A 43 -7.63 10.48 5.09
N GLU A 44 -8.66 9.76 4.63
CA GLU A 44 -9.11 8.53 5.29
C GLU A 44 -8.37 7.32 4.70
N PRO A 45 -7.78 6.43 5.52
CA PRO A 45 -7.14 5.23 5.03
C PRO A 45 -8.21 4.22 4.59
N VAL A 46 -8.09 3.72 3.36
CA VAL A 46 -9.06 2.83 2.73
C VAL A 46 -8.50 1.43 2.49
N ILE A 47 -7.22 1.32 2.16
CA ILE A 47 -6.52 0.03 1.99
C ILE A 47 -5.21 0.07 2.74
N ALA A 48 -4.90 -1.01 3.47
CA ALA A 48 -3.57 -1.29 3.98
C ALA A 48 -2.98 -2.48 3.19
N GLY A 49 -1.81 -2.29 2.61
CA GLY A 49 -1.15 -3.27 1.75
C GLY A 49 0.25 -3.63 2.23
N ARG A 50 0.64 -4.88 1.98
CA ARG A 50 1.99 -5.38 2.25
C ARG A 50 2.48 -6.18 1.05
N GLN A 51 3.72 -5.93 0.66
CA GLN A 51 4.36 -6.65 -0.42
C GLN A 51 5.77 -7.09 -0.01
N SER A 52 6.14 -8.29 -0.45
CA SER A 52 7.55 -8.72 -0.52
C SER A 52 7.95 -8.90 -1.98
N VAL A 53 9.05 -8.27 -2.38
CA VAL A 53 9.65 -8.33 -3.72
C VAL A 53 11.03 -8.96 -3.69
N ALA A 54 11.39 -9.67 -4.75
CA ALA A 54 12.78 -10.07 -4.97
C ALA A 54 13.53 -8.93 -5.68
N ILE A 55 14.81 -8.74 -5.33
CA ILE A 55 15.72 -7.76 -5.91
C ILE A 55 16.84 -8.53 -6.62
N PHE A 56 17.09 -8.18 -7.88
CA PHE A 56 18.19 -8.72 -8.68
C PHE A 56 19.17 -7.57 -8.98
N ILE A 57 20.46 -7.81 -8.75
CA ILE A 57 21.57 -6.86 -8.97
C ILE A 57 22.52 -7.39 -10.05
#